data_AF-A0A2V7KHG3-F1
#
_entry.id   AF-A0A2V7KHG3-F1
#
_cell.length_a   1.000
_cell.length_b   1.000
_cell.length_c   1.000
_cell.angle_alpha   90.00
_cell.angle_beta   90.00
_cell.angle_gamma   90.00
#
_symmetry.space_group_name_H-M   'P 1'
#
loop_
_entity.id
_entity.type
_entity.pdbx_description
1 polymer ?
#
loop_
_entity_poly.entity_id
_entity_poly.type
_entity_poly.pdbx_seq_one_letter_code
_entity_poly.pdbx_strand_id
1 'polypeptide(L)'
;MKPAPSHSLLVLALILAACRRESTGVPPETLAIAPLASMAAEDAPRYSDWSAPVNLGAPVNTSFIDQGADISRDGLSLYYFCGNCPDTFGNADIWVAHRASIDAAWGTPQRLGANVNSPSNETAARLSIDG
;
A
#
# COMPACT_ATOMS: atom_id res chain seq x y z
N MET A 1 -11.17 52.67 -48.53
CA MET A 1 -12.63 52.75 -48.25
C MET A 1 -12.85 52.23 -46.83
N LYS A 2 -13.27 53.12 -45.92
CA LYS A 2 -13.77 52.85 -44.54
C LYS A 2 -15.33 52.99 -44.63
N PRO A 3 -16.19 52.45 -43.73
CA PRO A 3 -15.87 52.23 -42.32
C PRO A 3 -16.54 51.07 -41.55
N ALA A 4 -16.10 50.89 -40.30
CA ALA A 4 -16.84 50.32 -39.15
C ALA A 4 -17.77 51.44 -38.54
N PRO A 5 -18.45 51.39 -37.36
CA PRO A 5 -18.40 50.38 -36.27
C PRO A 5 -19.70 50.15 -35.40
N SER A 6 -19.66 49.14 -34.51
CA SER A 6 -20.05 49.10 -33.07
C SER A 6 -21.50 49.33 -32.52
N HIS A 7 -21.70 48.73 -31.32
CA HIS A 7 -22.75 48.89 -30.27
C HIS A 7 -23.95 47.93 -30.38
N SER A 8 -24.60 47.36 -29.34
CA SER A 8 -24.48 47.42 -27.87
C SER A 8 -25.51 46.45 -27.25
N LEU A 9 -25.24 46.01 -26.00
CA LEU A 9 -26.15 45.68 -24.89
C LEU A 9 -27.31 44.65 -25.02
N LEU A 10 -27.16 43.57 -24.23
CA LEU A 10 -28.00 43.17 -23.08
C LEU A 10 -29.51 43.52 -23.12
N VAL A 11 -30.38 42.51 -23.22
CA VAL A 11 -31.78 42.60 -22.72
C VAL A 11 -32.15 41.34 -21.94
N LEU A 12 -32.35 41.56 -20.64
CA LEU A 12 -32.92 40.68 -19.63
C LEU A 12 -34.45 40.62 -19.83
N ALA A 13 -35.06 39.44 -19.84
CA ALA A 13 -36.52 39.30 -19.75
C ALA A 13 -36.89 38.24 -18.70
N LEU A 14 -37.26 38.74 -17.52
CA LEU A 14 -37.96 38.04 -16.45
C LEU A 14 -39.38 37.66 -16.91
N ILE A 15 -39.82 36.43 -16.67
CA ILE A 15 -41.24 36.10 -16.61
C ILE A 15 -41.53 35.46 -15.25
N LEU A 16 -42.31 36.17 -14.43
CA LEU A 16 -42.82 35.73 -13.15
C LEU A 16 -44.29 35.32 -13.28
N ALA A 17 -44.58 34.18 -12.64
CA ALA A 17 -45.80 33.82 -11.90
C ALA A 17 -47.10 33.46 -12.65
N ALA A 18 -47.51 32.19 -12.49
CA ALA A 18 -48.80 31.71 -11.97
C ALA A 18 -48.75 30.16 -12.01
N CYS A 19 -49.10 29.34 -11.01
CA CYS A 19 -50.07 29.39 -9.93
C CYS A 19 -49.58 28.53 -8.74
N ARG A 20 -49.86 28.95 -7.50
CA ARG A 20 -49.88 28.05 -6.32
C ARG A 20 -51.26 27.40 -6.18
N ARG A 21 -51.30 26.09 -5.98
CA ARG A 21 -52.23 25.25 -5.16
C ARG A 21 -51.60 23.86 -5.10
N GLU A 22 -51.61 23.04 -4.06
CA GLU A 22 -52.03 23.05 -2.66
C GLU A 22 -51.22 21.88 -2.06
N SER A 23 -50.86 21.96 -0.78
CA SER A 23 -50.14 20.92 -0.04
C SER A 23 -50.90 19.60 0.00
N THR A 24 -50.28 18.49 -0.44
CA THR A 24 -50.54 17.15 0.11
C THR A 24 -49.26 16.31 0.12
N GLY A 25 -48.74 16.07 1.34
CA GLY A 25 -47.96 14.90 1.76
C GLY A 25 -46.77 14.44 0.90
N VAL A 26 -45.58 14.97 1.17
CA VAL A 26 -44.32 14.27 0.86
C VAL A 26 -44.11 13.20 1.95
N PRO A 27 -44.08 11.89 1.65
CA PRO A 27 -43.63 10.89 2.62
C PRO A 27 -42.14 11.12 2.93
N PRO A 28 -41.67 10.87 4.17
CA PRO A 28 -40.28 11.11 4.52
C PRO A 28 -39.38 10.32 3.58
N GLU A 29 -38.46 11.05 2.94
CA GLU A 29 -37.45 10.52 2.05
C GLU A 29 -36.76 9.33 2.73
N THR A 30 -36.96 8.14 2.16
CA THR A 30 -36.04 7.04 2.43
C THR A 30 -34.71 7.48 1.82
N LEU A 31 -33.74 7.79 2.67
CA LEU A 31 -32.34 7.96 2.29
C LEU A 31 -31.89 6.69 1.56
N ALA A 32 -32.05 6.67 0.24
CA ALA A 32 -31.38 5.72 -0.61
C ALA A 32 -29.91 6.13 -0.61
N ILE A 33 -29.11 5.47 0.23
CA ILE A 33 -27.65 5.49 0.11
C ILE A 33 -27.35 4.80 -1.22
N ALA A 34 -27.12 5.59 -2.27
CA ALA A 34 -26.50 5.07 -3.48
C ALA A 34 -25.12 4.52 -3.08
N PRO A 35 -24.78 3.26 -3.39
CA PRO A 35 -23.42 2.80 -3.19
C PRO A 35 -22.52 3.64 -4.10
N LEU A 36 -21.49 4.24 -3.52
CA LEU A 36 -20.34 4.78 -4.26
C LEU A 36 -19.58 3.60 -4.87
N ALA A 37 -20.16 3.00 -5.90
CA ALA A 37 -19.45 2.06 -6.75
C ALA A 37 -18.72 2.86 -7.83
N SER A 38 -17.40 2.87 -7.70
CA SER A 38 -16.44 2.83 -8.81
C SER A 38 -16.37 4.07 -9.72
N MET A 39 -15.58 5.06 -9.27
CA MET A 39 -14.61 5.65 -10.19
C MET A 39 -13.29 4.89 -10.03
N ALA A 40 -13.08 3.97 -10.98
CA ALA A 40 -11.84 3.29 -11.34
C ALA A 40 -10.58 3.70 -10.56
N ALA A 41 -10.19 2.86 -9.59
CA ALA A 41 -8.78 2.71 -9.22
C ALA A 41 -8.09 1.95 -10.38
N GLU A 42 -7.80 2.66 -11.47
CA GLU A 42 -7.25 2.04 -12.69
C GLU A 42 -5.73 1.88 -12.71
N ASP A 43 -5.03 2.20 -11.61
CA ASP A 43 -3.56 2.12 -11.57
C ASP A 43 -2.98 1.49 -10.28
N ALA A 44 -3.82 0.87 -9.45
CA ALA A 44 -3.33 0.05 -8.34
C ALA A 44 -2.92 -1.33 -8.88
N PRO A 45 -1.74 -1.88 -8.51
CA PRO A 45 -1.37 -3.23 -8.90
C PRO A 45 -2.45 -4.19 -8.43
N ARG A 46 -3.03 -4.92 -9.38
CA ARG A 46 -3.99 -5.98 -9.08
C ARG A 46 -3.20 -7.19 -8.61
N TYR A 47 -3.18 -7.41 -7.30
CA TYR A 47 -2.70 -8.67 -6.74
C TYR A 47 -3.64 -9.80 -7.16
N SER A 48 -3.09 -10.99 -7.38
CA SER A 48 -3.89 -12.21 -7.54
C SER A 48 -4.52 -12.61 -6.20
N ASP A 49 -5.43 -13.59 -6.24
CA ASP A 49 -5.89 -14.24 -5.02
C ASP A 49 -4.72 -14.82 -4.22
N TRP A 50 -4.88 -14.86 -2.89
CA TRP A 50 -3.92 -15.51 -1.99
C TRP A 50 -3.87 -17.01 -2.27
N SER A 51 -2.66 -17.56 -2.31
CA SER A 51 -2.41 -19.00 -2.33
C SER A 51 -2.22 -19.55 -0.90
N ALA A 52 -2.17 -20.87 -0.77
CA ALA A 52 -1.75 -21.49 0.49
C ALA A 52 -0.31 -21.07 0.83
N PRO A 53 0.00 -20.74 2.09
CA PRO A 53 1.34 -20.32 2.47
C PRO A 53 2.36 -21.45 2.24
N VAL A 54 3.51 -21.09 1.69
CA VAL A 54 4.64 -22.01 1.49
C VAL A 54 5.67 -21.75 2.58
N ASN A 55 6.03 -22.79 3.33
CA ASN A 55 7.10 -22.71 4.32
C ASN A 55 8.45 -22.63 3.60
N LEU A 56 9.28 -21.63 3.93
CA LEU A 56 10.60 -21.45 3.31
C LEU A 56 11.59 -22.57 3.64
N GLY A 57 11.35 -23.31 4.74
CA GLY A 57 12.22 -24.37 5.23
C GLY A 57 13.56 -23.85 5.75
N ALA A 58 14.43 -24.80 6.09
CA ALA A 58 15.83 -24.48 6.38
C ALA A 58 16.52 -23.95 5.10
N PRO A 59 17.49 -23.02 5.23
CA PRO A 59 18.06 -22.52 6.48
C PRO A 59 17.34 -21.32 7.11
N VAL A 60 16.29 -20.77 6.47
CA VAL A 60 15.63 -19.52 6.91
C VAL A 60 14.68 -19.75 8.08
N ASN A 61 13.76 -20.70 7.97
CA ASN A 61 12.85 -21.04 9.07
C ASN A 61 13.59 -21.99 10.02
N THR A 62 14.13 -21.42 11.09
CA THR A 62 14.90 -22.11 12.13
C THR A 62 13.96 -22.66 13.22
N SER A 63 14.55 -23.31 14.22
CA SER A 63 13.84 -23.66 15.47
C SER A 63 13.78 -22.50 16.47
N PHE A 64 14.37 -21.35 16.14
CA PHE A 64 14.42 -20.15 16.98
C PHE A 64 13.29 -19.17 16.60
N ILE A 65 13.45 -17.90 16.95
CA ILE A 65 12.45 -16.86 16.66
C ILE A 65 12.83 -16.17 15.35
N ASP A 66 12.15 -16.48 14.25
CA ASP A 66 12.33 -15.81 12.96
C ASP A 66 11.14 -14.87 12.68
N GLN A 67 11.37 -13.55 12.72
CA GLN A 67 10.31 -12.54 12.61
C GLN A 67 10.75 -11.31 11.81
N GLY A 68 9.80 -10.39 11.55
CA GLY A 68 10.13 -9.09 10.98
C GLY A 68 10.72 -9.15 9.58
N ALA A 69 10.32 -10.13 8.78
CA ALA A 69 10.81 -10.34 7.43
C ALA A 69 10.48 -9.16 6.50
N ASP A 70 11.45 -8.77 5.70
CA ASP A 70 11.32 -7.84 4.58
C ASP A 70 12.21 -8.27 3.42
N ILE A 71 11.72 -8.14 2.19
CA ILE A 71 12.35 -8.68 0.99
C ILE A 71 12.70 -7.56 0.01
N SER A 72 13.89 -7.62 -0.57
CA SER A 72 14.32 -6.65 -1.58
C SER A 72 13.42 -6.67 -2.81
N ARG A 73 13.40 -5.55 -3.53
CA ARG A 73 12.53 -5.36 -4.70
C ARG A 73 12.76 -6.40 -5.81
N ASP A 74 14.00 -6.84 -6.00
CA ASP A 74 14.36 -7.91 -6.93
C ASP A 74 14.03 -9.32 -6.40
N GLY A 75 13.59 -9.42 -5.15
CA GLY A 75 13.27 -10.66 -4.46
C GLY A 75 14.49 -11.49 -4.08
N LEU A 76 15.73 -10.99 -4.16
CA LEU A 76 16.95 -11.79 -4.02
C LEU A 76 17.59 -11.71 -2.63
N SER A 77 17.18 -10.77 -1.80
CA SER A 77 17.67 -10.60 -0.42
C SER A 77 16.49 -10.54 0.54
N LEU A 78 16.52 -11.39 1.56
CA LEU A 78 15.53 -11.44 2.64
C LEU A 78 16.21 -10.99 3.93
N TYR A 79 15.77 -9.87 4.47
CA TYR A 79 16.18 -9.38 5.78
C TYR A 79 15.15 -9.79 6.80
N TYR A 80 15.61 -10.27 7.95
CA TYR A 80 14.71 -10.67 9.01
C TYR A 80 15.46 -10.64 10.34
N PHE A 81 14.70 -10.67 11.41
CA PHE A 81 15.20 -10.78 12.75
C PHE A 81 15.30 -12.25 13.16
N CYS A 82 16.43 -12.66 13.73
CA CYS A 82 16.52 -13.93 14.47
C CYS A 82 16.76 -13.69 15.96
N GLY A 83 15.83 -14.16 16.79
CA GLY A 83 15.91 -14.14 18.24
C GLY A 83 16.35 -15.49 18.81
N ASN A 84 17.29 -15.46 19.75
CA ASN A 84 17.96 -16.62 20.36
C ASN A 84 18.77 -17.50 19.38
N CYS A 85 19.06 -17.00 18.17
CA CYS A 85 20.03 -17.63 17.28
C CYS A 85 21.42 -17.67 17.93
N PRO A 86 22.26 -18.68 17.62
CA PRO A 86 23.68 -18.66 17.99
C PRO A 86 24.38 -17.43 17.41
N ASP A 87 25.46 -17.02 18.07
CA ASP A 87 26.34 -15.94 17.61
C ASP A 87 25.62 -14.60 17.37
N THR A 88 24.62 -14.25 18.18
CA THR A 88 24.03 -12.89 18.21
C THR A 88 24.84 -11.94 19.12
N PHE A 89 24.76 -10.62 18.87
CA PHE A 89 25.34 -9.58 19.72
C PHE A 89 24.46 -9.35 20.96
N GLY A 90 23.14 -9.32 20.76
CA GLY A 90 22.13 -9.34 21.82
C GLY A 90 21.41 -10.70 21.89
N ASN A 91 20.13 -10.70 22.25
CA ASN A 91 19.28 -11.90 22.15
C ASN A 91 18.67 -12.07 20.75
N ALA A 92 19.02 -11.20 19.80
CA ALA A 92 18.02 -10.62 18.93
C ALA A 92 18.67 -9.71 17.88
N ASP A 93 19.09 -10.24 16.73
CA ASP A 93 19.84 -9.50 15.71
C ASP A 93 19.15 -9.54 14.33
N ILE A 94 19.51 -8.63 13.42
CA ILE A 94 19.14 -8.65 12.00
C ILE A 94 20.09 -9.52 11.18
N TRP A 95 19.51 -10.40 10.38
CA TRP A 95 20.15 -11.33 9.47
C TRP A 95 19.68 -11.08 8.03
N VAL A 96 20.50 -11.48 7.06
CA VAL A 96 20.18 -11.46 5.64
C VAL A 96 20.40 -12.85 5.02
N ALA A 97 19.43 -13.33 4.26
CA ALA A 97 19.57 -14.51 3.40
C ALA A 97 19.52 -14.08 1.93
N HIS A 98 20.36 -14.69 1.09
CA HIS A 98 20.42 -14.40 -0.34
C HIS A 98 20.02 -15.62 -1.18
N ARG A 99 19.49 -15.39 -2.38
CA ARG A 99 19.22 -16.43 -3.38
C ARG A 99 19.61 -15.96 -4.78
N ALA A 100 19.92 -16.91 -5.65
CA ALA A 100 20.41 -16.60 -7.00
C ALA A 100 19.30 -16.14 -7.98
N SER A 101 18.05 -16.55 -7.73
CA SER A 101 16.87 -16.17 -8.50
C SER A 101 15.62 -16.33 -7.64
N ILE A 102 14.46 -15.85 -8.10
CA ILE A 102 13.19 -15.94 -7.36
C ILE A 102 12.69 -17.38 -7.14
N ASP A 103 13.20 -18.33 -7.92
CA ASP A 103 12.88 -19.76 -7.82
C ASP A 103 13.98 -20.56 -7.11
N ALA A 104 15.12 -19.94 -6.84
CA ALA A 104 16.21 -20.59 -6.13
C ALA A 104 15.92 -20.68 -4.63
N ALA A 105 16.44 -21.73 -4.00
CA ALA A 105 16.45 -21.84 -2.54
C ALA A 105 17.24 -20.70 -1.90
N TRP A 106 16.84 -20.33 -0.68
CA TRP A 106 17.59 -19.39 0.14
C TRP A 106 18.92 -20.00 0.59
N GLY A 107 19.99 -19.23 0.51
CA GLY A 107 21.29 -19.56 1.08
C GLY A 107 21.30 -19.41 2.61
N THR A 108 22.41 -19.83 3.22
CA THR A 108 22.62 -19.68 4.67
C THR A 108 22.55 -18.21 5.07
N PRO A 109 21.68 -17.85 6.04
CA PRO A 109 21.58 -16.49 6.53
C PRO A 109 22.88 -16.00 7.16
N GLN A 110 23.17 -14.73 7.01
CA GLN A 110 24.34 -14.06 7.57
C GLN A 110 23.90 -12.93 8.50
N ARG A 111 24.45 -12.90 9.71
CA ARG A 111 24.24 -11.80 10.65
C ARG A 111 24.89 -10.53 10.09
N LEU A 112 24.17 -9.42 10.13
CA LEU A 112 24.74 -8.13 9.76
C LEU A 112 25.73 -7.61 10.81
N GLY A 113 26.65 -6.75 10.38
CA GLY A 113 27.69 -6.20 11.26
C GLY A 113 27.15 -5.18 12.29
N ALA A 114 28.06 -4.71 13.14
CA ALA A 114 27.76 -3.78 14.24
C ALA A 114 27.28 -2.37 13.80
N ASN A 115 27.27 -2.09 12.48
CA ASN A 115 26.65 -0.87 11.95
C ASN A 115 25.12 -0.95 11.94
N VAL A 116 24.57 -2.16 11.97
CA VAL A 116 23.13 -2.43 11.98
C VAL A 116 22.71 -3.05 13.31
N ASN A 117 23.46 -4.06 13.76
CA ASN A 117 23.17 -4.76 15.00
C ASN A 117 23.89 -4.12 16.18
N SER A 118 23.26 -4.14 17.35
CA SER A 118 23.79 -3.60 18.59
C SER A 118 23.87 -4.67 19.67
N PRO A 119 24.48 -4.39 20.85
CA PRO A 119 24.39 -5.31 21.99
C PRO A 119 22.98 -5.46 22.59
N SER A 120 22.00 -4.68 22.11
CA SER A 120 20.60 -4.75 22.55
C SER A 120 19.79 -5.65 21.61
N ASN A 121 18.46 -5.63 21.72
CA ASN A 121 17.60 -6.39 20.84
C ASN A 121 17.14 -5.54 19.65
N GLU A 122 17.46 -5.97 18.43
CA GLU A 122 16.81 -5.49 17.22
C GLU A 122 15.41 -6.08 17.05
N THR A 123 14.62 -5.58 16.08
CA THR A 123 13.21 -5.99 15.92
C THR A 123 12.83 -6.34 14.49
N ALA A 124 12.84 -5.37 13.57
CA ALA A 124 12.49 -5.59 12.18
C ALA A 124 13.34 -4.72 11.25
N ALA A 125 13.72 -5.31 10.11
CA ALA A 125 14.28 -4.56 9.00
C ALA A 125 13.14 -3.97 8.16
N ARG A 126 13.40 -2.80 7.56
CA ARG A 126 12.52 -2.18 6.57
C ARG A 126 13.39 -1.61 5.46
N LEU A 127 13.22 -2.12 4.25
CA LEU A 127 13.82 -1.58 3.05
C LEU A 127 12.98 -0.40 2.56
N SER A 128 13.66 0.63 2.09
CA SER A 128 12.97 1.73 1.42
C SER A 128 12.49 1.28 0.04
N ILE A 129 11.53 2.02 -0.52
CA ILE A 129 10.94 1.71 -1.83
C ILE A 129 11.97 1.78 -2.96
N ASP A 130 13.01 2.59 -2.80
CA ASP A 130 14.11 2.78 -3.74
C ASP A 130 15.28 1.80 -3.54
N GLY A 131 15.23 0.97 -2.49
CA GLY A 131 16.24 -0.04 -2.20
C GLY A 131 17.26 0.44 -1.18
#